data_AF-A0A942DZU5-F1
#
_entry.id   AF-A0A942DZU5-F1
#
_cell.length_a   1.000
_cell.length_b   1.000
_cell.length_c   1.000
_cell.angle_alpha   90.00
_cell.angle_beta   90.00
_cell.angle_gamma   90.00
#
_symmetry.space_group_name_H-M   'P 1'
#
loop_
_entity.id
_entity.type
_entity.pdbx_description
1 polymer ?
#
loop_
_entity_poly.entity_id
_entity_poly.type
_entity_poly.pdbx_seq_one_letter_code
_entity_poly.pdbx_strand_id
1 'polypeptide(L)'
;MITSAFGRIPELIAAFPEHQVPLEGGGRNSQSDLFALLGIGAETAAMTVEAKVSEPFGPTLAEWTSPLTDGRRVRLAQINGLLGLPSELPGCLRYQLLHRTAAAVLEASRFRASRAIMIVQSYSPQRLWFDDFAAFAQLFGILARHDHLFETRLPSGLPLHLGWITGNPQMLTKPARQERVKPAGEA
;
A
#
# COMPACT_ATOMS: atom_id res chain seq x y z
N MET A 1 3.67 6.58 17.45
CA MET A 1 2.33 6.69 16.83
C MET A 1 2.54 7.22 15.42
N ILE A 2 1.94 6.64 14.38
CA ILE A 2 2.25 6.97 12.97
C ILE A 2 2.03 8.45 12.64
N THR A 3 1.09 9.10 13.33
CA THR A 3 0.84 10.54 13.23
C THR A 3 2.06 11.42 13.55
N SER A 4 3.00 10.94 14.38
CA SER A 4 4.21 11.70 14.70
C SER A 4 5.19 11.81 13.52
N ALA A 5 5.07 10.92 12.52
CA ALA A 5 5.95 10.93 11.35
C ALA A 5 5.78 12.18 10.48
N PHE A 6 4.63 12.86 10.58
CA PHE A 6 4.30 14.01 9.74
C PHE A 6 4.44 15.36 10.46
N GLY A 7 4.80 15.36 11.75
CA GLY A 7 4.86 16.58 12.58
C GLY A 7 3.51 17.27 12.84
N ARG A 8 2.43 16.83 12.17
CA ARG A 8 1.05 17.27 12.33
C ARG A 8 0.12 16.06 12.23
N ILE A 9 -1.07 16.18 12.80
CA ILE A 9 -2.09 15.13 12.70
C ILE A 9 -2.64 15.16 11.26
N PRO A 10 -2.57 14.04 10.51
CA PRO A 10 -3.20 13.96 9.20
C PRO A 10 -4.73 13.97 9.31
N GLU A 11 -5.37 14.68 8.39
CA GLU A 11 -6.83 14.75 8.26
C GLU A 11 -7.27 13.98 7.01
N LEU A 12 -8.32 13.17 7.13
CA LEU A 12 -8.87 12.45 5.99
C LEU A 12 -9.68 13.41 5.11
N ILE A 13 -9.28 13.59 3.85
CA ILE A 13 -10.04 14.37 2.86
C ILE A 13 -11.04 13.47 2.14
N ALA A 14 -10.55 12.34 1.62
CA ALA A 14 -11.38 11.37 0.91
C ALA A 14 -10.76 9.97 0.99
N ALA A 15 -11.61 8.93 0.94
CA ALA A 15 -11.20 7.54 0.91
C ALA A 15 -11.99 6.75 -0.13
N PHE A 16 -11.30 5.90 -0.87
CA PHE A 16 -11.82 5.12 -1.98
C PHE A 16 -11.44 3.65 -1.77
N PRO A 17 -12.39 2.80 -1.35
CA PRO A 17 -12.14 1.37 -1.26
C PRO A 17 -11.93 0.80 -2.65
N GLU A 18 -11.09 -0.23 -2.76
CA GLU A 18 -10.87 -0.95 -4.02
C GLU A 18 -10.42 -0.07 -5.20
N HIS A 19 -9.73 1.04 -4.91
CA HIS A 19 -9.32 2.03 -5.91
C HIS A 19 -8.35 1.43 -6.94
N GLN A 20 -8.63 1.67 -8.22
CA GLN A 20 -7.84 1.15 -9.32
C GLN A 20 -6.93 2.21 -9.95
N VAL A 21 -5.65 1.88 -10.06
CA VAL A 21 -4.62 2.72 -10.69
C VAL A 21 -4.06 1.99 -11.91
N PRO A 22 -4.16 2.57 -13.11
CA PRO A 22 -3.56 1.98 -14.30
C PRO A 22 -2.03 2.11 -14.26
N LEU A 23 -1.35 1.04 -14.68
CA LEU A 23 0.10 1.03 -14.92
C LEU A 23 0.37 0.63 -16.37
N GLU A 24 1.51 1.07 -16.90
CA GLU A 24 1.96 0.72 -18.23
C GLU A 24 2.11 -0.80 -18.43
N GLY A 25 2.23 -1.23 -19.69
CA GLY A 25 2.40 -2.64 -20.04
C GLY A 25 1.10 -3.45 -20.14
N GLY A 26 -0.07 -2.80 -20.05
CA GLY A 26 -1.37 -3.43 -20.23
C GLY A 26 -1.74 -4.46 -19.15
N GLY A 27 -2.85 -5.18 -19.33
CA GLY A 27 -3.37 -6.11 -18.31
C GLY A 27 -4.10 -5.41 -17.16
N ARG A 28 -4.22 -6.06 -16.01
CA ARG A 28 -5.03 -5.57 -14.87
C ARG A 28 -4.36 -4.38 -14.18
N ASN A 29 -5.17 -3.40 -13.79
CA ASN A 29 -4.79 -2.27 -12.94
C ASN A 29 -4.32 -2.72 -11.55
N SER A 30 -3.54 -1.88 -10.88
CA SER A 30 -3.32 -2.02 -9.44
C SER A 30 -4.62 -1.68 -8.73
N GLN A 31 -5.09 -2.52 -7.81
CA GLN A 31 -6.29 -2.32 -7.03
C GLN A 31 -5.97 -2.48 -5.54
N SER A 32 -5.84 -1.39 -4.80
CA SER A 32 -5.58 -1.44 -3.34
C SER A 32 -6.85 -1.66 -2.54
N ASP A 33 -6.74 -2.19 -1.32
CA ASP A 33 -7.90 -2.32 -0.43
C ASP A 33 -8.49 -0.95 -0.07
N LEU A 34 -7.62 0.05 0.16
CA LEU A 34 -8.02 1.43 0.37
C LEU A 34 -7.00 2.40 -0.24
N PHE A 35 -7.51 3.38 -0.98
CA PHE A 35 -6.78 4.59 -1.29
C PHE A 35 -7.36 5.75 -0.49
N ALA A 36 -6.53 6.64 0.03
CA ALA A 36 -6.96 7.82 0.78
C ALA A 36 -6.14 9.04 0.39
N LEU A 37 -6.82 10.17 0.26
CA LEU A 37 -6.20 11.48 0.18
C LEU A 37 -6.24 12.12 1.57
N LEU A 38 -5.08 12.52 2.07
CA LEU A 38 -4.93 13.13 3.38
C LEU A 38 -4.49 14.58 3.25
N GLY A 39 -4.98 15.43 4.14
CA GLY A 39 -4.44 16.75 4.41
C GLY A 39 -3.43 16.69 5.57
N ILE A 40 -2.29 17.34 5.42
CA ILE A 40 -1.25 17.44 6.45
C ILE A 40 -0.83 18.91 6.53
N GLY A 41 -1.60 19.69 7.30
CA GLY A 41 -1.43 21.14 7.30
C GLY A 41 -1.79 21.74 5.94
N ALA A 42 -0.81 22.35 5.27
CA ALA A 42 -0.99 22.93 3.92
C ALA A 42 -0.61 21.95 2.79
N GLU A 43 -0.07 20.77 3.13
CA GLU A 43 0.32 19.73 2.17
C GLU A 43 -0.78 18.67 2.06
N THR A 44 -0.72 17.88 0.98
CA THR A 44 -1.55 16.69 0.82
C THR A 44 -0.69 15.44 0.63
N ALA A 45 -1.26 14.29 0.97
CA ALA A 45 -0.62 13.00 0.81
C ALA A 45 -1.56 12.00 0.12
N ALA A 46 -1.03 11.27 -0.84
CA ALA A 46 -1.72 10.15 -1.47
C ALA A 46 -1.29 8.86 -0.76
N MET A 47 -2.24 8.15 -0.16
CA MET A 47 -1.99 6.98 0.67
C MET A 47 -2.68 5.75 0.11
N THR A 48 -1.91 4.69 -0.08
CA THR A 48 -2.40 3.35 -0.40
C THR A 48 -2.26 2.47 0.83
N VAL A 49 -3.31 1.71 1.14
CA VAL A 49 -3.33 0.70 2.20
C VAL A 49 -3.63 -0.66 1.59
N GLU A 50 -2.82 -1.65 1.96
CA GLU A 50 -3.06 -3.06 1.70
C GLU A 50 -3.24 -3.79 3.03
N ALA A 51 -4.40 -4.40 3.22
CA ALA A 51 -4.71 -5.23 4.36
C ALA A 51 -4.18 -6.65 4.15
N LYS A 52 -3.65 -7.26 5.20
CA LYS A 52 -3.23 -8.66 5.20
C LYS A 52 -3.67 -9.37 6.46
N VAL A 53 -4.18 -10.60 6.31
CA VAL A 53 -4.54 -11.46 7.45
C VAL A 53 -3.60 -12.66 7.52
N SER A 54 -3.74 -13.58 6.58
CA SER A 54 -2.94 -14.82 6.55
C SER A 54 -2.52 -15.21 5.13
N GLU A 55 -3.18 -14.65 4.13
CA GLU A 55 -2.86 -14.80 2.72
C GLU A 55 -1.57 -14.04 2.36
N PRO A 56 -0.72 -14.60 1.47
CA PRO A 56 0.50 -13.93 1.04
C PRO A 56 0.20 -12.70 0.15
N PHE A 57 1.24 -11.92 -0.12
CA PHE A 57 1.22 -10.82 -1.12
C PHE A 57 1.16 -11.31 -2.59
N GLY A 58 0.64 -12.51 -2.84
CA GLY A 58 0.66 -13.13 -4.16
C GLY A 58 2.08 -13.52 -4.62
N PRO A 59 2.33 -13.55 -5.94
CA PRO A 59 3.56 -14.08 -6.50
C PRO A 59 4.78 -13.24 -6.13
N THR A 60 5.90 -13.92 -5.98
CA THR A 60 7.23 -13.33 -6.02
C THR A 60 7.50 -12.71 -7.39
N LEU A 61 8.54 -11.87 -7.48
CA LEU A 61 8.91 -11.23 -8.73
C LEU A 61 9.34 -12.28 -9.76
N ALA A 62 10.12 -13.29 -9.35
CA ALA A 62 10.53 -14.39 -10.22
C ALA A 62 9.33 -15.15 -10.82
N GLU A 63 8.34 -15.49 -9.99
CA GLU A 63 7.10 -16.14 -10.43
C GLU A 63 6.30 -15.24 -11.37
N TRP A 64 6.15 -13.95 -11.01
CA TRP A 64 5.38 -13.00 -11.79
C TRP A 64 6.03 -12.70 -13.15
N THR A 65 7.36 -12.74 -13.24
CA THR A 65 8.10 -12.55 -14.49
C THR A 65 8.24 -13.84 -15.32
N SER A 66 7.59 -14.94 -14.96
CA SER A 66 7.65 -16.19 -15.73
C SER A 66 6.30 -16.50 -16.41
N PRO A 67 6.21 -16.49 -17.77
CA PRO A 67 7.20 -15.95 -18.71
C PRO A 67 7.23 -14.41 -18.69
N LEU A 68 8.36 -13.82 -19.08
CA LEU A 68 8.52 -12.36 -19.13
C LEU A 68 7.98 -11.84 -20.47
N THR A 69 6.70 -11.47 -20.48
CA THR A 69 6.05 -10.84 -21.64
C THR A 69 6.50 -9.39 -21.80
N ASP A 70 6.31 -8.81 -22.99
CA ASP A 70 6.63 -7.40 -23.26
C ASP A 70 5.87 -6.45 -22.34
N GLY A 71 4.58 -6.75 -22.08
CA GLY A 71 3.78 -5.99 -21.12
C GLY A 71 4.36 -6.03 -19.70
N ARG A 72 4.80 -7.20 -19.22
CA ARG A 72 5.46 -7.33 -17.91
C ARG A 72 6.77 -6.57 -17.86
N ARG A 73 7.56 -6.58 -18.94
CA ARG A 73 8.82 -5.84 -19.07
C ARG A 73 8.59 -4.33 -19.00
N VAL A 74 7.65 -3.80 -19.78
CA VAL A 74 7.26 -2.38 -19.75
C VAL A 74 6.77 -1.97 -18.37
N ARG A 75 5.90 -2.78 -17.75
CA ARG A 75 5.39 -2.51 -16.41
C ARG A 75 6.49 -2.48 -15.36
N LEU A 76 7.40 -3.45 -15.37
CA LEU A 76 8.50 -3.49 -14.41
C LEU A 76 9.46 -2.32 -14.61
N ALA A 77 9.73 -1.93 -15.85
CA ALA A 77 10.52 -0.74 -16.16
C ALA A 77 9.87 0.54 -15.61
N GLN A 78 8.55 0.70 -15.77
CA GLN A 78 7.82 1.83 -15.18
C GLN A 78 7.92 1.84 -13.65
N ILE A 79 7.66 0.69 -13.01
CA ILE A 79 7.76 0.54 -11.55
C ILE A 79 9.15 0.91 -11.06
N ASN A 80 10.20 0.35 -11.67
CA ASN A 80 11.57 0.60 -11.25
C ASN A 80 11.97 2.07 -11.46
N GLY A 81 11.54 2.68 -12.57
CA GLY A 81 11.76 4.10 -12.85
C GLY A 81 11.07 5.02 -11.83
N LEU A 82 9.82 4.75 -11.48
CA LEU A 82 9.08 5.52 -10.46
C LEU A 82 9.71 5.42 -9.07
N LEU A 83 10.19 4.22 -8.72
CA LEU A 83 10.70 3.92 -7.38
C LEU A 83 12.21 4.15 -7.24
N GLY A 84 12.92 4.48 -8.32
CA GLY A 84 14.38 4.64 -8.31
C GLY A 84 15.15 3.34 -8.06
N LEU A 85 14.59 2.23 -8.52
CA LEU A 85 15.14 0.90 -8.31
C LEU A 85 15.98 0.46 -9.53
N PRO A 86 16.98 -0.42 -9.33
CA PRO A 86 17.74 -0.98 -10.43
C PRO A 86 16.86 -1.81 -11.38
N SER A 87 17.34 -2.06 -12.59
CA SER A 87 16.63 -2.85 -13.60
C SER A 87 16.41 -4.31 -13.17
N GLU A 88 17.33 -4.87 -12.39
CA GLU A 88 17.27 -6.21 -11.85
C GLU A 88 17.06 -6.16 -10.34
N LEU A 89 16.03 -6.87 -9.88
CA LEU A 89 15.67 -6.96 -8.46
C LEU A 89 15.71 -8.43 -8.00
N PRO A 90 15.98 -8.68 -6.71
CA PRO A 90 15.91 -10.03 -6.15
C PRO A 90 14.58 -10.71 -6.46
N GLY A 91 14.64 -11.89 -7.07
CA GLY A 91 13.45 -12.62 -7.52
C GLY A 91 12.49 -13.03 -6.40
N CYS A 92 12.97 -13.12 -5.15
CA CYS A 92 12.17 -13.50 -3.98
C CYS A 92 11.21 -12.39 -3.50
N LEU A 93 11.38 -11.15 -3.95
CA LEU A 93 10.55 -10.03 -3.52
C LEU A 93 9.10 -10.20 -3.98
N ARG A 94 8.14 -9.73 -3.17
CA ARG A 94 6.72 -9.78 -3.54
C ARG A 94 6.40 -8.69 -4.55
N TYR A 95 5.98 -9.09 -5.75
CA TYR A 95 5.61 -8.17 -6.82
C TYR A 95 4.54 -7.16 -6.39
N GLN A 96 3.58 -7.62 -5.56
CA GLN A 96 2.49 -6.77 -5.09
C GLN A 96 2.97 -5.54 -4.31
N LEU A 97 4.04 -5.63 -3.52
CA LEU A 97 4.55 -4.50 -2.74
C LEU A 97 5.12 -3.40 -3.66
N LEU A 98 5.90 -3.80 -4.67
CA LEU A 98 6.41 -2.91 -5.70
C LEU A 98 5.25 -2.25 -6.47
N HIS A 99 4.29 -3.06 -6.88
CA HIS A 99 3.14 -2.65 -7.68
C HIS A 99 2.20 -1.67 -6.96
N ARG A 100 1.90 -1.91 -5.67
CA ARG A 100 1.07 -1.02 -4.85
C ARG A 100 1.78 0.29 -4.53
N THR A 101 3.09 0.23 -4.29
CA THR A 101 3.88 1.43 -4.02
C THR A 101 3.97 2.32 -5.25
N ALA A 102 4.22 1.76 -6.44
CA ALA A 102 4.18 2.51 -7.69
C ALA A 102 2.81 3.16 -7.93
N ALA A 103 1.71 2.46 -7.63
CA ALA A 103 0.37 3.02 -7.72
C ALA A 103 0.16 4.22 -6.78
N ALA A 104 0.68 4.15 -5.55
CA ALA A 104 0.63 5.30 -4.62
C ALA A 104 1.39 6.52 -5.16
N VAL A 105 2.55 6.30 -5.80
CA VAL A 105 3.35 7.36 -6.42
C VAL A 105 2.64 7.98 -7.62
N LEU A 106 2.01 7.17 -8.47
CA LEU A 106 1.22 7.65 -9.61
C LEU A 106 0.03 8.49 -9.14
N GLU A 107 -0.68 8.05 -8.08
CA GLU A 107 -1.79 8.83 -7.54
C GLU A 107 -1.31 10.10 -6.82
N ALA A 108 -0.15 10.09 -6.18
CA ALA A 108 0.46 11.31 -5.66
C ALA A 108 0.66 12.33 -6.78
N SER A 109 1.15 11.90 -7.95
CA SER A 109 1.26 12.78 -9.12
C SER A 109 -0.12 13.25 -9.61
N ARG A 110 -1.08 12.33 -9.78
CA ARG A 110 -2.43 12.61 -10.32
C ARG A 110 -3.20 13.62 -9.47
N PHE A 111 -3.14 13.47 -8.15
CA PHE A 111 -3.78 14.35 -7.18
C PHE A 111 -2.90 15.55 -6.77
N ARG A 112 -1.72 15.71 -7.37
CA ARG A 112 -0.74 16.76 -7.01
C ARG A 112 -0.40 16.77 -5.52
N ALA A 113 -0.32 15.58 -4.93
CA ALA A 113 0.05 15.40 -3.54
C ALA A 113 1.56 15.60 -3.32
N SER A 114 1.90 16.18 -2.18
CA SER A 114 3.29 16.49 -1.81
C SER A 114 4.07 15.25 -1.37
N ARG A 115 3.40 14.12 -1.12
CA ARG A 115 4.03 12.84 -0.75
C ARG A 115 3.17 11.64 -1.13
N ALA A 116 3.83 10.50 -1.29
CA ALA A 116 3.20 9.19 -1.43
C ALA A 116 3.39 8.38 -0.14
N ILE A 117 2.39 7.58 0.21
CA ILE A 117 2.41 6.70 1.39
C ILE A 117 1.93 5.32 0.97
N MET A 118 2.68 4.28 1.31
CA MET A 118 2.24 2.89 1.19
C MET A 118 2.28 2.22 2.57
N ILE A 119 1.12 1.74 3.00
CA ILE A 119 0.94 1.06 4.27
C ILE A 119 0.50 -0.38 4.02
N VAL A 120 1.17 -1.31 4.69
CA VAL A 120 0.60 -2.63 4.93
C VAL A 120 -0.05 -2.62 6.31
N GLN A 121 -1.35 -2.91 6.36
CA GLN A 121 -2.07 -3.13 7.62
C GLN A 121 -2.25 -4.63 7.85
N SER A 122 -1.54 -5.20 8.81
CA SER A 122 -1.60 -6.62 9.14
C SER A 122 -2.53 -6.87 10.31
N TYR A 123 -3.52 -7.73 10.12
CA TYR A 123 -4.38 -8.25 11.19
C TYR A 123 -3.93 -9.62 11.70
N SER A 124 -2.76 -10.09 11.25
CA SER A 124 -2.18 -11.37 11.68
C SER A 124 -1.65 -11.28 13.12
N PRO A 125 -2.14 -12.11 14.06
CA PRO A 125 -1.53 -12.19 15.39
C PRO A 125 -0.07 -12.65 15.33
N GLN A 126 0.26 -13.50 14.35
CA GLN A 126 1.61 -14.02 14.11
C GLN A 126 2.45 -13.08 13.24
N ARG A 127 1.90 -11.93 12.81
CA ARG A 127 2.59 -10.93 11.99
C ARG A 127 3.18 -11.51 10.69
N LEU A 128 2.43 -12.46 10.10
CA LEU A 128 2.82 -13.08 8.85
C LEU A 128 3.15 -12.02 7.79
N TRP A 129 4.15 -12.33 6.96
CA TRP A 129 4.59 -11.52 5.82
C TRP A 129 5.34 -10.23 6.15
N PHE A 130 5.68 -9.98 7.42
CA PHE A 130 6.53 -8.84 7.77
C PHE A 130 7.91 -8.94 7.13
N ASP A 131 8.51 -10.14 7.06
CA ASP A 131 9.82 -10.33 6.44
C ASP A 131 9.82 -9.99 4.94
N ASP A 132 8.74 -10.30 4.23
CA ASP A 132 8.56 -9.88 2.83
C ASP A 132 8.50 -8.35 2.72
N PHE A 133 7.78 -7.67 3.62
CA PHE A 133 7.74 -6.21 3.69
C PHE A 133 9.10 -5.61 4.04
N ALA A 134 9.82 -6.20 4.99
CA ALA A 134 11.14 -5.75 5.41
C ALA A 134 12.17 -5.89 4.27
N ALA A 135 12.17 -7.02 3.56
CA ALA A 135 13.01 -7.22 2.38
C ALA A 135 12.71 -6.20 1.27
N PHE A 136 11.44 -5.87 1.06
CA PHE A 136 11.04 -4.80 0.15
C PHE A 136 11.51 -3.42 0.61
N ALA A 137 11.32 -3.06 1.89
CA ALA A 137 11.75 -1.78 2.44
C ALA A 137 13.29 -1.61 2.36
N GLN A 138 14.03 -2.71 2.46
CA GLN A 138 15.49 -2.71 2.35
C GLN A 138 15.99 -2.23 0.97
N LEU A 139 15.18 -2.33 -0.09
CA LEU A 139 15.50 -1.74 -1.39
C LEU A 139 15.72 -0.23 -1.33
N PHE A 140 15.12 0.43 -0.33
CA PHE A 140 15.25 1.87 -0.08
C PHE A 140 16.24 2.19 1.04
N GLY A 141 17.04 1.20 1.49
CA GLY A 141 17.95 1.34 2.62
C GLY A 141 17.26 1.39 3.98
N ILE A 142 15.98 1.00 4.07
CA ILE A 142 15.18 1.09 5.29
C ILE A 142 15.26 -0.22 6.07
N LEU A 143 15.63 -0.14 7.36
CA LEU A 143 15.44 -1.22 8.32
C LEU A 143 14.03 -1.14 8.92
N ALA A 144 13.11 -1.91 8.36
CA ALA A 144 11.70 -1.87 8.75
C ALA A 144 11.47 -2.30 10.20
N ARG A 145 10.48 -1.69 10.85
CA ARG A 145 9.98 -2.02 12.19
C ARG A 145 8.46 -1.93 12.18
N HIS A 146 7.81 -2.72 13.01
CA HIS A 146 6.37 -2.64 13.20
C HIS A 146 5.97 -1.27 13.77
N ASP A 147 4.77 -0.82 13.38
CA ASP A 147 4.08 0.35 13.92
C ASP A 147 4.89 1.65 13.80
N HIS A 148 5.75 1.68 12.78
CA HIS A 148 6.61 2.81 12.43
C HIS A 148 6.45 3.14 10.95
N LEU A 149 6.44 4.44 10.64
CA LEU A 149 6.42 4.95 9.28
C LEU A 149 7.80 5.51 8.95
N PHE A 150 8.40 5.00 7.89
CA PHE A 150 9.73 5.39 7.42
C PHE A 150 9.60 6.28 6.20
N GLU A 151 10.45 7.29 6.09
CA GLU A 151 10.52 8.16 4.92
C GLU A 151 11.79 7.83 4.11
N THR A 152 11.65 7.84 2.78
CA THR A 152 12.76 7.91 1.82
C THR A 152 12.40 8.91 0.72
N ARG A 153 13.38 9.31 -0.10
CA ARG A 153 13.16 10.21 -1.24
C ARG A 153 13.33 9.46 -2.54
N LEU A 154 12.32 9.58 -3.41
CA LEU A 154 12.37 9.04 -4.77
C LEU A 154 13.24 9.92 -5.68
N PRO A 155 13.68 9.41 -6.85
CA PRO A 155 14.45 10.21 -7.81
C PRO A 155 13.74 11.49 -8.28
N SER A 156 12.41 11.50 -8.26
CA SER A 156 11.59 12.69 -8.55
C SER A 156 11.65 13.76 -7.47
N GLY A 157 12.29 13.48 -6.33
CA GLY A 157 12.28 14.31 -5.12
C GLY A 157 11.07 14.08 -4.22
N LEU A 158 10.06 13.33 -4.68
CA LEU A 158 8.84 13.03 -3.92
C LEU A 158 9.18 12.21 -2.66
N PRO A 159 8.79 12.67 -1.46
CA PRO A 159 8.86 11.85 -0.26
C PRO A 159 7.93 10.63 -0.38
N LEU A 160 8.51 9.44 -0.19
CA LEU A 160 7.80 8.18 -0.09
C LEU A 160 7.84 7.69 1.35
N HIS A 161 6.66 7.38 1.89
CA HIS A 161 6.54 6.79 3.22
C HIS A 161 6.13 5.33 3.13
N LEU A 162 6.82 4.47 3.87
CA LEU A 162 6.52 3.04 3.96
C LEU A 162 6.21 2.67 5.41
N GLY A 163 5.13 1.93 5.63
CA GLY A 163 4.72 1.53 6.97
C GLY A 163 4.13 0.13 7.05
N TRP A 164 4.43 -0.55 8.15
CA TRP A 164 3.73 -1.76 8.58
C TRP A 164 2.97 -1.46 9.86
N ILE A 165 1.66 -1.69 9.87
CA ILE A 165 0.78 -1.41 11.00
C ILE A 165 0.14 -2.69 11.48
N THR A 166 0.17 -2.92 12.78
CA THR A 166 -0.61 -3.97 13.43
C THR A 166 -2.05 -3.49 13.59
N GLY A 167 -2.97 -4.10 12.86
CA GLY A 167 -4.41 -3.86 12.98
C GLY A 167 -4.98 -4.43 14.29
N ASN A 168 -6.10 -3.88 14.75
CA ASN A 168 -6.80 -4.41 15.92
C ASN A 168 -7.44 -5.77 15.55
N PRO A 169 -7.07 -6.89 16.21
CA PRO A 169 -7.64 -8.21 15.91
C PRO A 169 -9.16 -8.29 16.07
N GLN A 170 -9.75 -7.43 16.92
CA GLN A 170 -11.21 -7.36 17.11
C GLN A 170 -11.97 -6.92 15.86
N MET A 171 -11.29 -6.29 14.89
CA MET A 171 -11.90 -5.94 13.59
C MET A 171 -12.16 -7.17 12.72
N LEU A 172 -11.56 -8.34 13.04
CA LEU A 172 -11.82 -9.60 12.35
C LEU A 172 -13.01 -10.38 12.92
N THR A 173 -13.49 -10.02 14.12
CA THR A 173 -14.71 -10.62 14.66
C THR A 173 -15.94 -9.99 14.02
N LYS A 174 -16.83 -10.82 13.44
CA LYS A 174 -18.10 -10.33 12.87
C LYS A 174 -18.84 -9.49 13.93
N PRO A 175 -19.31 -8.28 13.59
CA PRO A 175 -20.21 -7.58 14.50
C PRO A 175 -21.45 -8.44 14.70
N ALA A 176 -21.91 -8.57 15.96
CA ALA A 176 -23.17 -9.22 16.25
C ALA A 176 -24.26 -8.56 15.40
N ARG A 177 -24.97 -9.35 14.61
CA ARG A 177 -26.07 -8.87 13.77
C ARG A 177 -27.12 -8.29 14.72
N GLN A 178 -27.27 -6.97 14.78
CA GLN A 178 -28.43 -6.38 15.44
C GLN A 178 -29.64 -6.81 14.62
N GLU A 179 -30.39 -7.77 15.13
CA GLU A 179 -31.70 -8.12 14.59
C GLU A 179 -32.57 -6.87 14.69
N ARG A 180 -33.01 -6.36 13.53
CA ARG A 180 -34.05 -5.32 13.52
C ARG A 180 -35.29 -5.94 14.15
N VAL A 181 -35.63 -5.48 15.35
CA VAL A 181 -36.93 -5.74 15.95
C VAL A 181 -37.97 -5.17 14.99
N LYS A 182 -38.79 -6.04 14.37
CA LYS A 182 -39.96 -5.60 13.62
C LYS A 182 -40.88 -4.86 14.60
N PRO A 183 -41.38 -3.66 14.28
CA PRO A 183 -42.39 -3.01 15.11
C PRO A 183 -43.61 -3.92 15.16
N ALA A 184 -44.08 -4.18 16.38
CA ALA A 184 -45.30 -4.94 16.63
C ALA A 184 -46.50 -4.04 16.39
N GLY A 185 -47.39 -4.47 15.49
CA GLY A 185 -48.80 -4.08 15.47
C GLY A 185 -49.12 -2.79 14.73
N GLU A 186 -49.61 -2.93 13.50
CA GLU A 186 -50.80 -2.20 13.07
C GLU A 186 -51.86 -3.27 12.77
N ALA A 187 -52.93 -3.23 13.55
CA ALA A 187 -54.18 -3.96 13.35
C ALA A 187 -55.24 -2.99 12.85
#